data_AF-A0A1S4DYR2-F1
#
_entry.id   AF-A0A1S4DYR2-F1
#
_cell.length_a   1.000
_cell.length_b   1.000
_cell.length_c   1.000
_cell.angle_alpha   90.00
_cell.angle_beta   90.00
_cell.angle_gamma   90.00
#
_symmetry.space_group_name_H-M   'P 1'
#
loop_
_entity.id
_entity.type
_entity.pdbx_description
1 polymer ?
#
loop_
_entity_poly.entity_id
_entity_poly.type
_entity_poly.pdbx_seq_one_letter_code
_entity_poly.pdbx_strand_id
1 'polypeptide(L)'
;MARKPVKYFVVDAFTDTAFKGNPAAICLLEEERDEKWLKNLAAEFNICLTCYLIPINEDEEEEEEEDDHSISPPKFSLRWFNPEAEIELCGHATLAAAHVLFSTGLDPVCGSAHCALPVFWAKKLGKSDFVAYMASPRSGVLHVHLDDQKQRVLLRGKAIIMAEGIVLV
;
A
#
# COMPACT_ATOMS: atom_id res chain seq x y z
N MET A 1 -11.83 28.18 3.18
CA MET A 1 -12.20 26.76 3.24
C MET A 1 -11.44 26.14 4.40
N ALA A 2 -12.10 25.31 5.22
CA ALA A 2 -11.42 24.64 6.34
C ALA A 2 -10.42 23.61 5.78
N ARG A 3 -9.19 23.60 6.29
CA ARG A 3 -8.18 22.59 5.93
C ARG A 3 -8.62 21.25 6.50
N LYS A 4 -8.68 20.19 5.67
CA LYS A 4 -9.05 18.85 6.15
C LYS A 4 -7.76 18.15 6.61
N PRO A 5 -7.69 17.68 7.87
CA PRO A 5 -6.51 16.98 8.37
C PRO A 5 -6.30 15.66 7.61
N VAL A 6 -5.07 15.38 7.19
CA VAL A 6 -4.69 14.12 6.54
C VAL A 6 -3.77 13.35 7.47
N LYS A 7 -4.21 12.18 7.92
CA LYS A 7 -3.37 11.30 8.75
C LYS A 7 -2.29 10.66 7.88
N TYR A 8 -1.06 10.64 8.38
CA TYR A 8 0.05 10.01 7.67
C TYR A 8 0.97 9.22 8.59
N PHE A 9 1.73 8.34 7.97
CA PHE A 9 2.79 7.56 8.60
C PHE A 9 4.06 7.64 7.75
N VAL A 10 5.22 7.59 8.39
CA VAL A 10 6.49 7.31 7.71
C VAL A 10 6.91 5.91 8.09
N VAL A 11 7.19 5.08 7.10
CA VAL A 11 7.47 3.66 7.30
C VAL A 11 8.75 3.30 6.57
N ASP A 12 9.63 2.59 7.25
CA ASP A 12 10.77 1.95 6.62
C ASP A 12 10.38 0.52 6.23
N ALA A 13 10.21 0.28 4.93
CA ALA A 13 9.94 -1.04 4.38
C ALA A 13 11.22 -1.87 4.26
N PHE A 14 11.08 -3.19 4.30
CA PHE A 14 12.15 -4.20 4.24
C PHE A 14 13.11 -4.26 5.43
N THR A 15 12.70 -3.70 6.57
CA THR A 15 13.50 -3.72 7.81
C THR A 15 12.59 -3.81 9.03
N ASP A 16 13.13 -4.31 10.14
CA ASP A 16 12.56 -4.19 11.49
C ASP A 16 13.34 -3.16 12.35
N THR A 17 14.37 -2.55 11.78
CA THR A 17 15.22 -1.56 12.42
C THR A 17 15.03 -0.21 11.75
N ALA A 18 14.73 0.79 12.56
CA ALA A 18 14.65 2.19 12.16
C ALA A 18 15.83 2.66 11.31
N PHE A 19 15.56 3.45 10.27
CA PHE A 19 16.52 4.08 9.35
C PHE A 19 17.34 3.11 8.48
N LYS A 20 16.96 1.83 8.44
CA LYS A 20 17.66 0.79 7.65
C LYS A 20 16.83 0.25 6.50
N GLY A 21 15.64 0.82 6.27
CA GLY A 21 14.71 0.36 5.26
C GLY A 21 14.66 1.28 4.04
N ASN A 22 13.55 1.14 3.33
CA ASN A 22 13.17 2.06 2.27
C ASN A 22 12.02 2.92 2.78
N PRO A 23 12.27 4.22 3.00
CA PRO A 23 11.27 5.09 3.58
C PRO A 23 10.14 5.32 2.57
N ALA A 24 8.91 5.22 3.05
CA ALA A 24 7.71 5.62 2.34
C ALA A 24 6.79 6.41 3.28
N ALA A 25 6.23 7.51 2.78
CA ALA A 25 5.13 8.20 3.43
C ALA A 25 3.81 7.53 3.04
N ILE A 26 2.96 7.20 4.00
CA ILE A 26 1.64 6.59 3.77
C ILE A 26 0.59 7.57 4.26
N CYS A 27 -0.20 8.13 3.35
CA CYS A 27 -1.26 9.10 3.66
C CYS A 27 -2.63 8.44 3.54
N LEU A 28 -3.47 8.64 4.55
CA LEU A 28 -4.86 8.19 4.55
C LEU A 28 -5.76 9.35 4.11
N LEU A 29 -6.42 9.19 2.97
CA LEU A 29 -7.33 10.18 2.42
C LEU A 29 -8.78 9.72 2.58
N GLU A 30 -9.67 10.62 2.96
CA GLU A 30 -11.12 10.36 3.02
C GLU A 30 -11.77 10.40 1.62
N GLU A 31 -11.18 11.15 0.69
CA GLU A 31 -11.71 11.41 -0.65
C GLU A 31 -10.56 11.59 -1.64
N GLU A 32 -10.83 11.37 -2.93
CA GLU A 32 -9.83 11.57 -3.97
C GLU A 32 -9.38 13.04 -4.06
N ARG A 33 -8.09 13.22 -4.40
CA ARG A 33 -7.47 14.52 -4.65
C ARG A 33 -6.89 14.54 -6.06
N ASP A 34 -6.84 15.73 -6.64
CA ASP A 34 -6.24 15.89 -7.96
C ASP A 34 -4.73 15.62 -7.94
N GLU A 35 -4.19 15.21 -9.10
CA GLU A 35 -2.79 14.83 -9.25
C GLU A 35 -1.82 15.95 -8.82
N LYS A 36 -2.16 17.21 -9.07
CA LYS A 36 -1.31 18.34 -8.70
C LYS A 36 -1.23 18.47 -7.18
N TRP A 37 -2.36 18.30 -6.48
CA TRP A 37 -2.38 18.29 -5.02
C TRP A 37 -1.54 17.13 -4.46
N LEU A 38 -1.74 15.91 -4.97
CA LEU A 38 -1.00 14.72 -4.54
C LEU A 38 0.50 14.91 -4.74
N LYS A 39 0.92 15.35 -5.93
CA LYS A 39 2.33 15.62 -6.21
C LYS A 39 2.93 16.68 -5.29
N ASN A 40 2.22 17.78 -5.05
CA ASN A 40 2.71 18.83 -4.17
C ASN A 40 2.94 18.31 -2.74
N LEU A 41 2.01 17.53 -2.20
CA LEU A 41 2.18 16.93 -0.88
C LEU A 41 3.33 15.91 -0.86
N ALA A 42 3.47 15.09 -1.90
CA ALA A 42 4.59 14.15 -2.01
C ALA A 42 5.95 14.87 -2.04
N ALA A 43 6.01 16.03 -2.72
CA ALA A 43 7.20 16.88 -2.75
C ALA A 43 7.52 17.50 -1.38
N GLU A 44 6.51 17.91 -0.60
CA GLU A 44 6.70 18.43 0.77
C GLU A 44 7.29 17.38 1.72
N PHE A 45 6.89 16.12 1.59
CA PHE A 45 7.49 15.03 2.38
C PHE A 45 8.97 14.79 2.03
N ASN A 46 9.36 15.03 0.76
CA ASN A 46 10.72 14.79 0.24
C ASN A 46 11.27 13.39 0.60
N ILE A 47 10.39 12.38 0.59
CA ILE A 47 10.71 10.97 0.79
C ILE A 47 10.69 10.27 -0.59
N CYS A 48 11.42 9.15 -0.73
CA CYS A 48 11.52 8.41 -1.99
C CYS A 48 10.15 8.18 -2.67
N LEU A 49 9.13 7.83 -1.88
CA LEU A 49 7.75 7.72 -2.33
C LEU A 49 6.74 8.09 -1.26
N THR A 50 5.61 8.61 -1.72
CA THR A 50 4.38 8.78 -0.97
C THR A 50 3.30 7.88 -1.57
N CYS A 51 2.63 7.11 -0.73
CA CYS A 51 1.48 6.28 -1.06
C CYS A 51 0.23 6.93 -0.48
N TYR A 52 -0.82 7.05 -1.28
CA TYR A 52 -2.13 7.53 -0.84
C TYR A 52 -3.09 6.34 -0.79
N LEU A 53 -3.72 6.14 0.36
CA LEU A 53 -4.78 5.16 0.58
C LEU A 53 -6.12 5.89 0.62
N ILE A 54 -7.03 5.52 -0.27
CA ILE A 54 -8.39 6.08 -0.35
C ILE A 54 -9.36 4.90 -0.17
N PRO A 55 -10.22 4.87 0.85
CA PRO A 55 -11.25 3.83 0.99
C PRO A 55 -12.15 3.76 -0.24
N ILE A 56 -12.50 2.55 -0.67
CA ILE A 56 -13.50 2.29 -1.69
C ILE A 56 -14.78 1.89 -0.96
N ASN A 57 -15.86 2.64 -1.14
CA ASN A 57 -17.16 2.33 -0.54
C ASN A 57 -17.89 1.29 -1.40
N GLU A 58 -18.50 0.30 -0.76
CA GLU A 58 -19.16 -0.86 -1.40
C GLU A 58 -20.43 -0.49 -2.21
N ASP A 59 -20.81 0.78 -2.29
CA ASP A 59 -21.94 1.25 -3.12
C ASP A 59 -21.60 1.31 -4.63
N GLU A 60 -20.33 1.08 -5.01
CA GLU A 60 -19.82 1.26 -6.39
C GLU A 60 -19.40 -0.03 -7.12
N GLU A 61 -19.48 -1.22 -6.49
CA GLU A 61 -19.13 -2.49 -7.15
C GLU A 61 -20.36 -3.40 -7.35
N GLU A 62 -20.52 -3.85 -8.59
CA GLU A 62 -21.53 -4.81 -9.05
C GLU A 62 -21.49 -6.10 -8.21
N GLU A 63 -22.67 -6.69 -8.00
CA GLU A 63 -22.96 -7.95 -7.29
C GLU A 63 -21.88 -9.04 -7.48
N GLU A 64 -20.87 -9.09 -6.61
CA GLU A 64 -20.04 -10.30 -6.44
C GLU A 64 -20.87 -11.33 -5.65
N GLU A 65 -21.00 -12.53 -6.19
CA GLU A 65 -21.88 -13.59 -5.68
C GLU A 65 -21.68 -13.83 -4.17
N GLU A 66 -22.78 -13.71 -3.42
CA GLU A 66 -22.87 -14.01 -1.99
C GLU A 66 -22.43 -15.45 -1.71
N ASP A 67 -21.26 -15.64 -1.11
CA ASP A 67 -20.94 -16.89 -0.41
C ASP A 67 -20.38 -16.58 0.98
N ASP A 68 -21.11 -17.11 1.98
CA ASP A 68 -20.90 -17.04 3.43
C ASP A 68 -21.08 -15.66 4.11
N HIS A 69 -21.63 -15.67 5.33
CA HIS A 69 -21.96 -14.50 6.16
C HIS A 69 -20.70 -13.78 6.74
N SER A 70 -19.67 -13.63 5.93
CA SER A 70 -18.44 -12.91 6.20
C SER A 70 -18.59 -11.45 5.78
N ILE A 71 -18.38 -10.52 6.69
CA ILE A 71 -18.21 -9.10 6.35
C ILE A 71 -17.09 -8.99 5.31
N SER A 72 -17.39 -8.39 4.15
CA SER A 72 -16.40 -8.12 3.11
C SER A 72 -15.31 -7.20 3.68
N PRO A 73 -14.01 -7.51 3.46
CA PRO A 73 -12.93 -6.69 4.00
C PRO A 73 -12.92 -5.30 3.35
N PRO A 74 -12.51 -4.25 4.08
CA PRO A 74 -12.43 -2.91 3.52
C PRO A 74 -11.45 -2.86 2.34
N LYS A 75 -11.91 -2.28 1.22
CA LYS A 75 -11.11 -2.11 0.00
C LYS A 75 -10.51 -0.70 -0.03
N PHE A 76 -9.29 -0.57 -0.56
CA PHE A 76 -8.61 0.72 -0.70
C PHE A 76 -8.04 0.88 -2.11
N SER A 77 -8.24 2.05 -2.68
CA SER A 77 -7.51 2.53 -3.86
C SER A 77 -6.14 3.04 -3.43
N LEU A 78 -5.14 2.77 -4.26
CA LEU A 78 -3.76 3.17 -4.04
C LEU A 78 -3.22 4.00 -5.20
N ARG A 79 -2.50 5.05 -4.85
CA ARG A 79 -1.71 5.85 -5.79
C ARG A 79 -0.33 6.12 -5.22
N TRP A 80 0.70 6.07 -6.06
CA TRP A 80 2.09 6.24 -5.65
C TRP A 80 2.71 7.43 -6.36
N PHE A 81 3.32 8.32 -5.59
CA PHE A 81 3.97 9.52 -6.10
C PHE A 81 5.41 9.59 -5.59
N ASN A 82 6.33 9.84 -6.50
CA ASN A 82 7.62 10.42 -6.13
C ASN A 82 7.47 11.96 -6.14
N PRO A 83 8.51 12.73 -5.76
CA PRO A 83 8.43 14.20 -5.79
C PRO A 83 8.15 14.83 -7.16
N GLU A 84 8.32 14.09 -8.27
CA GLU A 84 8.24 14.60 -9.63
C GLU A 84 6.97 14.17 -10.38
N ALA A 85 6.46 12.96 -10.11
CA ALA A 85 5.37 12.34 -10.85
C ALA A 85 4.70 11.17 -10.10
N GLU A 86 3.50 10.82 -10.56
CA GLU A 86 2.87 9.54 -10.24
C GLU A 86 3.65 8.39 -10.89
N ILE A 87 3.71 7.24 -10.21
CA ILE A 87 4.31 6.01 -10.73
C ILE A 87 3.27 4.89 -10.74
N GLU A 88 3.34 4.03 -11.76
CA GLU A 88 2.33 2.99 -11.98
C GLU A 88 2.27 1.96 -10.85
N LEU A 89 3.42 1.66 -10.22
CA LEU A 89 3.50 0.66 -9.16
C LEU A 89 4.76 0.80 -8.31
N CYS A 90 4.62 0.53 -7.01
CA CYS A 90 5.79 0.34 -6.16
C CYS A 90 5.68 -0.79 -5.15
N GLY A 91 6.71 -1.66 -5.16
CA GLY A 91 6.92 -2.73 -4.19
C GLY A 91 6.95 -2.28 -2.71
N HIS A 92 7.86 -1.38 -2.38
CA HIS A 92 8.16 -1.04 -0.98
C HIS A 92 7.07 -0.18 -0.34
N ALA A 93 6.51 0.77 -1.10
CA ALA A 93 5.48 1.68 -0.60
C ALA A 93 4.16 0.94 -0.32
N THR A 94 3.83 -0.08 -1.10
CA THR A 94 2.71 -0.96 -0.77
C THR A 94 2.99 -1.83 0.45
N LEU A 95 4.18 -2.42 0.58
CA LEU A 95 4.49 -3.18 1.80
C LEU A 95 4.33 -2.27 3.03
N ALA A 96 4.77 -1.03 2.94
CA ALA A 96 4.57 -0.01 3.97
C ALA A 96 3.08 0.32 4.19
N ALA A 97 2.28 0.48 3.12
CA ALA A 97 0.85 0.74 3.21
C ALA A 97 0.09 -0.40 3.90
N ALA A 98 0.35 -1.64 3.49
CA ALA A 98 -0.21 -2.84 4.12
C ALA A 98 0.19 -2.89 5.60
N HIS A 99 1.47 -2.65 5.92
CA HIS A 99 1.94 -2.63 7.30
C HIS A 99 1.20 -1.59 8.16
N VAL A 100 0.92 -0.39 7.63
CA VAL A 100 0.11 0.64 8.31
C VAL A 100 -1.31 0.15 8.55
N LEU A 101 -1.98 -0.38 7.53
CA LEU A 101 -3.36 -0.87 7.63
C LEU A 101 -3.50 -1.95 8.72
N PHE A 102 -2.60 -2.95 8.73
CA PHE A 102 -2.60 -4.01 9.74
C PHE A 102 -2.21 -3.49 11.13
N SER A 103 -1.23 -2.59 11.24
CA SER A 103 -0.75 -2.10 12.54
C SER A 103 -1.73 -1.14 13.22
N THR A 104 -2.56 -0.47 12.44
CA THR A 104 -3.55 0.50 12.94
C THR A 104 -4.94 -0.11 13.13
N GLY A 105 -5.15 -1.36 12.67
CA GLY A 105 -6.44 -2.03 12.70
C GLY A 105 -7.48 -1.46 11.74
N LEU A 106 -7.05 -0.61 10.78
CA LEU A 106 -7.91 -0.05 9.73
C LEU A 106 -8.29 -1.09 8.67
N ASP A 107 -7.57 -2.22 8.66
CA ASP A 107 -7.96 -3.42 7.95
C ASP A 107 -7.37 -4.66 8.65
N PRO A 108 -8.20 -5.53 9.26
CA PRO A 108 -7.73 -6.79 9.82
C PRO A 108 -7.43 -7.85 8.74
N VAL A 109 -7.89 -7.67 7.50
CA VAL A 109 -7.82 -8.67 6.43
C VAL A 109 -7.73 -8.00 5.03
N CYS A 110 -6.50 -7.89 4.51
CA CYS A 110 -6.10 -7.66 3.11
C CYS A 110 -5.54 -6.26 2.76
N GLY A 111 -4.21 -6.19 2.77
CA GLY A 111 -3.43 -5.26 1.94
C GLY A 111 -3.64 -5.50 0.44
N SER A 112 -4.82 -5.11 -0.07
CA SER A 112 -5.30 -5.15 -1.46
C SER A 112 -4.45 -4.35 -2.45
N ALA A 113 -3.44 -3.67 -1.95
CA ALA A 113 -2.48 -2.84 -2.62
C ALA A 113 -1.53 -3.52 -3.65
N HIS A 114 -1.50 -4.85 -3.78
CA HIS A 114 -0.44 -5.54 -4.56
C HIS A 114 -0.85 -6.81 -5.33
N CYS A 115 -2.13 -7.07 -5.51
CA CYS A 115 -2.55 -8.36 -6.06
C CYS A 115 -2.33 -8.51 -7.58
N ALA A 116 -2.05 -7.45 -8.33
CA ALA A 116 -1.99 -7.53 -9.79
C ALA A 116 -0.73 -8.23 -10.35
N LEU A 117 0.47 -7.89 -9.84
CA LEU A 117 1.73 -8.47 -10.36
C LEU A 117 1.88 -9.98 -10.08
N PRO A 118 1.57 -10.48 -8.86
CA PRO A 118 1.69 -11.91 -8.57
C PRO A 118 0.74 -12.73 -9.43
N VAL A 119 -0.49 -12.25 -9.63
CA VAL A 119 -1.47 -12.88 -10.53
C VAL A 119 -0.96 -12.92 -11.97
N PHE A 120 -0.39 -11.82 -12.47
CA PHE A 120 0.20 -11.77 -13.82
C PHE A 120 1.38 -12.74 -13.98
N TRP A 121 2.35 -12.72 -13.05
CA TRP A 121 3.54 -13.55 -13.12
C TRP A 121 3.26 -15.03 -12.83
N ALA A 122 2.23 -15.35 -12.04
CA ALA A 122 1.78 -16.73 -11.83
C ALA A 122 1.33 -17.39 -13.10
N LYS A 123 0.49 -16.69 -13.88
CA LYS A 123 0.06 -17.17 -15.19
C LYS A 123 1.24 -17.38 -16.14
N LYS A 124 2.24 -16.49 -16.10
CA LYS A 124 3.39 -16.52 -17.02
C LYS A 124 4.47 -17.54 -16.64
N LEU A 125 4.67 -17.80 -15.35
CA LEU A 125 5.75 -18.66 -14.84
C LEU A 125 5.27 -20.01 -14.33
N GLY A 126 3.95 -20.22 -14.19
CA GLY A 126 3.38 -21.44 -13.63
C GLY A 126 3.78 -21.65 -12.16
N LYS A 127 3.89 -20.57 -11.39
CA LYS A 127 4.31 -20.57 -9.98
C LYS A 127 3.36 -19.76 -9.13
N SER A 128 3.15 -20.18 -7.90
CA SER A 128 2.33 -19.47 -6.92
C SER A 128 3.17 -18.70 -5.89
N ASP A 129 4.41 -19.15 -5.66
CA ASP A 129 5.35 -18.50 -4.74
C ASP A 129 6.37 -17.63 -5.49
N PHE A 130 6.45 -16.37 -5.09
CA PHE A 130 7.42 -15.39 -5.60
C PHE A 130 8.23 -14.82 -4.45
N VAL A 131 9.48 -14.53 -4.79
CA VAL A 131 10.37 -13.75 -3.94
C VAL A 131 10.74 -12.50 -4.74
N ALA A 132 10.20 -11.36 -4.33
CA ALA A 132 10.61 -10.08 -4.91
C ALA A 132 11.77 -9.53 -4.10
N TYR A 133 12.90 -9.34 -4.78
CA TYR A 133 14.10 -8.76 -4.20
C TYR A 133 14.19 -7.28 -4.55
N MET A 134 14.49 -6.44 -3.56
CA MET A 134 14.85 -5.06 -3.84
C MET A 134 16.26 -4.99 -4.41
N ALA A 135 16.38 -4.66 -5.69
CA ALA A 135 17.64 -4.55 -6.41
C ALA A 135 18.55 -3.39 -5.99
N SER A 136 18.21 -2.62 -4.96
CA SER A 136 19.01 -1.49 -4.47
C SER A 136 20.02 -1.92 -3.38
N PRO A 137 21.05 -1.10 -3.07
CA PRO A 137 22.01 -1.37 -1.99
C PRO A 137 21.38 -1.54 -0.60
N ARG A 138 20.16 -1.00 -0.41
CA ARG A 138 19.41 -1.15 0.86
C ARG A 138 18.90 -2.57 1.07
N SER A 139 18.86 -3.37 -0.01
CA SER A 139 18.37 -4.75 -0.02
C SER A 139 16.93 -4.86 0.50
N GLY A 140 16.40 -6.07 0.54
CA GLY A 140 15.04 -6.32 0.98
C GLY A 140 14.40 -7.50 0.26
N VAL A 141 13.62 -8.27 1.01
CA VAL A 141 12.90 -9.43 0.49
C VAL A 141 11.43 -9.30 0.82
N LEU A 142 10.59 -9.36 -0.21
CA LEU A 142 9.15 -9.57 -0.11
C LEU A 142 8.86 -11.00 -0.55
N HIS A 143 8.21 -11.76 0.32
CA HIS A 143 7.64 -13.04 -0.06
C HIS A 143 6.20 -12.82 -0.47
N VAL A 144 5.83 -13.41 -1.60
CA VAL A 144 4.48 -13.32 -2.13
C VAL A 144 3.98 -14.72 -2.45
N HIS A 145 2.78 -15.05 -1.99
CA HIS A 145 2.12 -16.30 -2.32
C HIS A 145 0.74 -16.00 -2.93
N LEU A 146 0.46 -16.60 -4.09
CA LEU A 146 -0.85 -16.57 -4.71
C LEU A 146 -1.63 -17.83 -4.31
N ASP A 147 -2.69 -17.64 -3.52
CA ASP A 147 -3.66 -18.69 -3.20
C ASP A 147 -4.76 -18.67 -4.26
N ASP A 148 -4.60 -19.51 -5.30
CA ASP A 148 -5.56 -19.64 -6.40
C ASP A 148 -6.93 -20.16 -5.94
N GLN A 149 -7.00 -20.93 -4.85
CA GLN A 149 -8.27 -21.47 -4.36
C GLN A 149 -9.11 -20.39 -3.71
N LYS A 150 -8.47 -19.46 -3.00
CA LYS A 150 -9.14 -18.37 -2.29
C LYS A 150 -9.13 -17.05 -3.05
N GLN A 151 -8.54 -17.02 -4.26
CA GLN A 151 -8.32 -15.81 -5.05
C GLN A 151 -7.63 -14.69 -4.23
N ARG A 152 -6.61 -15.04 -3.45
CA ARG A 152 -5.91 -14.12 -2.54
C ARG A 152 -4.41 -14.09 -2.78
N VAL A 153 -3.82 -12.90 -2.58
CA VAL A 153 -2.36 -12.73 -2.54
C VAL A 153 -1.93 -12.48 -1.10
N LEU A 154 -1.03 -13.32 -0.61
CA LEU A 154 -0.39 -13.17 0.69
C LEU A 154 0.95 -12.48 0.52
N LEU A 155 1.14 -11.36 1.21
CA LEU A 155 2.39 -10.62 1.23
C LEU A 155 3.06 -10.78 2.59
N ARG A 156 4.35 -11.08 2.60
CA ARG A 156 5.16 -11.15 3.82
C ARG A 156 6.47 -10.40 3.64
N GLY A 157 6.66 -9.39 4.48
CA GLY A 157 7.86 -8.57 4.54
C GLY A 157 7.97 -7.90 5.90
N LYS A 158 9.17 -7.41 6.24
CA LYS A 158 9.38 -6.61 7.45
C LYS A 158 9.15 -5.14 7.12
N ALA A 159 8.52 -4.42 8.03
CA ALA A 159 8.41 -2.97 7.99
C ALA A 159 8.32 -2.45 9.43
N ILE A 160 8.70 -1.18 9.61
CA ILE A 160 8.58 -0.47 10.90
C ILE A 160 8.03 0.93 10.68
N ILE A 161 7.00 1.30 11.43
CA ILE A 161 6.49 2.68 11.48
C ILE A 161 7.49 3.53 12.27
N MET A 162 7.98 4.57 11.62
CA MET A 162 8.99 5.51 12.11
C MET A 162 8.38 6.80 12.66
N ALA A 163 7.28 7.24 12.06
CA ALA A 163 6.56 8.42 12.49
C ALA A 163 5.08 8.29 12.16
N GLU A 164 4.24 8.98 12.92
CA GLU A 164 2.82 9.18 12.68
C GLU A 164 2.52 10.67 12.87
N GLY A 165 1.62 11.23 12.07
CA GLY A 165 1.24 12.62 12.21
C GLY A 165 0.01 13.00 11.41
N ILE A 166 -0.26 14.30 11.39
CA ILE A 166 -1.38 14.91 10.67
C ILE A 166 -0.84 16.07 9.83
N VAL A 167 -1.15 16.06 8.54
CA VAL A 167 -0.90 17.19 7.64
C VAL A 167 -2.13 18.09 7.65
N LEU A 168 -1.93 19.40 7.82
CA LEU A 168 -2.98 20.42 7.83
C LEU A 168 -2.91 21.27 6.55
N VAL A 169 -3.48 20.75 5.47
CA VAL A 169 -3.45 21.35 4.12
C VAL A 169 -4.84 21.56 3.56
#